data_AF-K8A9K2-F1
#
_entry.id   AF-K8A9K2-F1
#
_cell.length_a   1.000
_cell.length_b   1.000
_cell.length_c   1.000
_cell.angle_alpha   90.00
_cell.angle_beta   90.00
_cell.angle_gamma   90.00
#
_symmetry.space_group_name_H-M   'P 1'
#
loop_
_entity.id
_entity.type
_entity.pdbx_description
1 polymer ?
#
loop_
_entity_poly.entity_id
_entity_poly.type
_entity_poly.pdbx_seq_one_letter_code
_entity_poly.pdbx_strand_id
1 'polypeptide(L)' 'MKQKWYCCPTMKLKDRFMVLIMGQDVFLLFRKGGSLRKSRDWLAREKANFIPLG' A
#
# COMPACT_ATOMS: atom_id res chain seq x y z
N MET A 1 11.13 -2.52 -14.40
CA MET A 1 10.01 -1.68 -13.92
C MET A 1 10.44 -0.98 -12.64
N LYS A 2 10.33 0.36 -12.53
CA LYS A 2 10.64 1.08 -11.28
C LYS A 2 9.58 0.74 -10.22
N GLN A 3 10.01 0.18 -9.09
CA GLN A 3 9.12 -0.12 -7.97
C GLN A 3 8.65 1.18 -7.32
N LYS A 4 7.34 1.47 -7.37
CA LYS A 4 6.76 2.64 -6.69
C LYS A 4 6.41 2.29 -5.26
N TRP A 5 7.14 2.90 -4.32
CA TRP A 5 6.89 2.76 -2.89
C TRP A 5 5.96 3.87 -2.40
N TYR A 6 5.21 3.59 -1.35
CA TYR A 6 4.30 4.53 -0.71
C TYR A 6 4.47 4.45 0.81
N CYS A 7 4.10 5.51 1.51
CA CYS A 7 3.73 5.44 2.92
C CYS A 7 2.31 6.00 3.11
N CYS A 8 1.66 5.63 4.21
CA CYS A 8 0.32 6.10 4.53
C CYS A 8 0.25 6.47 6.01
N PRO A 9 0.02 7.76 6.36
CA PRO A 9 -0.02 8.20 7.76
C PRO A 9 -1.16 7.56 8.57
N THR A 10 -2.26 7.18 7.92
CA THR A 10 -3.41 6.52 8.57
C THR A 10 -3.13 5.06 8.95
N MET A 11 -2.08 4.46 8.36
CA MET A 11 -1.59 3.18 8.79
C MET A 11 -0.64 3.37 9.97
N LYS A 12 -0.95 2.76 11.13
CA LYS A 12 -0.10 2.79 12.34
C LYS A 12 1.37 2.37 12.07
N LEU A 13 1.60 1.62 11.01
CA LEU A 13 2.92 1.21 10.54
C LEU A 13 3.52 2.32 9.66
N LYS A 14 4.59 2.98 10.15
CA LYS A 14 5.45 3.90 9.38
C LYS A 14 6.23 3.20 8.25
N ASP A 15 5.93 1.95 7.94
CA ASP A 15 6.66 1.19 6.94
C ASP A 15 6.25 1.55 5.51
N ARG A 16 7.25 1.54 4.64
CA ARG A 16 7.08 1.76 3.21
C ARG A 16 6.46 0.51 2.61
N PHE A 17 5.46 0.67 1.77
CA PHE A 17 4.79 -0.43 1.09
C PHE A 17 4.63 -0.19 -0.40
N MET A 18 4.55 -1.27 -1.17
CA MET A 18 4.07 -1.26 -2.55
C MET A 18 2.62 -1.73 -2.58
N VAL A 19 1.85 -1.25 -3.54
CA VAL A 19 0.47 -1.69 -3.77
C VAL A 19 0.47 -2.66 -4.93
N LEU A 20 -0.06 -3.87 -4.70
CA LEU A 20 -0.27 -4.89 -5.71
C LEU A 20 -1.77 -5.22 -5.77
N ILE A 21 -2.35 -5.14 -6.95
CA ILE A 21 -3.78 -5.45 -7.16
C ILE A 21 -3.87 -6.81 -7.85
N MET A 22 -4.55 -7.75 -7.20
CA MET A 22 -4.84 -9.07 -7.77
C MET A 22 -6.35 -9.30 -7.75
N GLY A 23 -7.00 -9.13 -8.90
CA GLY A 23 -8.45 -9.24 -9.02
C GLY A 23 -9.20 -8.21 -8.16
N GLN A 24 -9.95 -8.70 -7.16
CA GLN A 24 -10.68 -7.86 -6.19
C GLN A 24 -9.85 -7.49 -4.96
N ASP A 25 -8.68 -8.11 -4.79
CA ASP A 25 -7.84 -7.91 -3.62
C ASP A 25 -6.70 -6.93 -3.87
N VAL A 26 -6.37 -6.19 -2.81
CA VAL A 26 -5.25 -5.25 -2.77
C VAL A 26 -4.28 -5.73 -1.72
N PHE A 27 -3.04 -5.99 -2.11
CA PHE A 27 -1.95 -6.37 -1.22
C PHE A 27 -1.00 -5.19 -1.06
N LEU A 28 -0.71 -4.85 0.20
CA LEU A 28 0.35 -3.92 0.57
C LEU A 28 1.58 -4.75 0.91
N LEU A 29 2.61 -4.66 0.09
CA LEU A 29 3.87 -5.38 0.29
C LEU A 29 4.86 -4.47 1.02
N PHE A 30 5.23 -4.82 2.25
CA PHE A 30 6.10 -3.95 3.06
C PHE A 30 7.58 -4.21 2.75
N ARG A 31 8.39 -3.14 2.78
CA ARG A 31 9.83 -3.22 2.47
C ARG A 31 10.61 -4.13 3.42
N LYS A 32 10.19 -4.21 4.69
CA LYS A 32 10.81 -5.08 5.71
C LYS A 32 10.34 -6.53 5.65
N GLY A 33 9.51 -6.87 4.65
CA GLY A 33 8.86 -8.18 4.54
C GLY A 33 7.45 -8.17 5.11
N GLY A 34 6.67 -9.17 4.69
CA GLY A 34 5.26 -9.29 5.01
C GLY A 34 4.34 -8.59 4.01
N SER A 35 3.05 -8.93 4.10
CA SER A 35 2.01 -8.30 3.29
C SER A 35 0.75 -8.08 4.10
N LEU A 36 -0.02 -7.07 3.73
CA LEU A 36 -1.35 -6.82 4.28
C LEU A 36 -2.37 -6.82 3.15
N ARG A 37 -3.34 -7.73 3.25
CA ARG A 37 -4.48 -7.78 2.32
C ARG A 37 -5.55 -6.76 2.73
N LYS A 38 -6.08 -6.07 1.74
CA LYS A 38 -7.14 -5.06 1.83
C LYS A 38 -8.11 -5.21 0.66
N SER A 39 -9.29 -4.62 0.79
CA SER A 39 -10.27 -4.54 -0.30
C SER A 39 -10.00 -3.33 -1.21
N ARG A 40 -10.62 -3.34 -2.38
CA ARG A 40 -10.60 -2.17 -3.29
C ARG A 40 -11.31 -0.95 -2.69
N ASP A 41 -12.36 -1.14 -1.89
CA ASP A 41 -13.05 -0.04 -1.21
C ASP A 41 -12.17 0.63 -0.15
N TRP A 42 -11.33 -0.16 0.53
CA TRP A 42 -10.33 0.41 1.41
C TRP A 42 -9.31 1.24 0.62
N LEU A 43 -8.82 0.71 -0.51
CA LEU A 43 -7.88 1.46 -1.36
C LEU A 43 -8.50 2.75 -1.91
N ALA A 44 -9.78 2.74 -2.33
CA ALA A 44 -10.44 3.93 -2.84
C ALA A 44 -10.52 5.06 -1.81
N ARG A 45 -10.73 4.72 -0.53
CA ARG A 45 -10.76 5.69 0.58
C ARG A 45 -9.37 6.17 0.97
N GLU A 46 -8.42 5.25 1.11
CA GLU A 46 -7.09 5.56 1.67
C GLU A 46 -6.07 6.03 0.63
N LYS A 47 -6.29 5.80 -0.67
CA LYS A 47 -5.34 6.19 -1.73
C LYS A 47 -5.04 7.69 -1.72
N ALA A 48 -5.98 8.53 -1.29
CA ALA A 48 -5.75 9.97 -1.12
C ALA A 48 -4.67 10.29 -0.05
N ASN A 49 -4.46 9.38 0.90
CA ASN A 49 -3.47 9.50 1.97
C ASN A 49 -2.10 8.87 1.60
N PHE A 50 -1.97 8.27 0.41
CA PHE A 50 -0.74 7.60 0.01
C PHE A 50 0.28 8.62 -0.47
N ILE A 51 1.41 8.68 0.23
CA ILE A 51 2.53 9.57 -0.11
C ILE A 51 3.54 8.73 -0.90
N PRO A 52 3.81 9.07 -2.18
CA PRO A 52 4.79 8.36 -2.98
C PRO A 52 6.20 8.59 -2.45
N LEU A 53 6.99 7.51 -2.39
CA LEU A 53 8.39 7.53 -2.01
C LEU A 53 9.20 7.12 -3.25
N GLY A 54 10.08 8.02 -3.69
CA GLY A 54 10.86 7.92 -4.93
C GLY A 54 11.70 6.66 -5.08
#